data_AF-A0A668ATS3-F1
#
_entry.id   AF-A0A668ATS3-F1
#
_cell.length_a   1.000
_cell.length_b   1.000
_cell.length_c   1.000
_cell.angle_alpha   90.00
_cell.angle_beta   90.00
_cell.angle_gamma   90.00
#
_symmetry.space_group_name_H-M   'P 1'
#
loop_
_entity.id
_entity.type
_entity.pdbx_description
1 polymer ?
#
loop_
_entity_poly.entity_id
_entity_poly.type
_entity_poly.pdbx_seq_one_letter_code
_entity_poly.pdbx_strand_id
1 'polypeptide(L)'
;MHFNCCNSIRVTGGHWVTYEKPYYMGYQYILGQGEYPDYHCWMGFNNCIRSCQMFPPYRGSYRMRIYNRPDMMGHMMEFMDDCPNVFDRFRYRDIFSCNIMEGYWIFYEHPNYRGRQYFLRPGEYRACGDWGCHNPMVGSFRRMRMGL
;
A
#
# COMPACT_ATOMS: atom_id res chain seq x y z
N MET A 1 -3.78 -2.96 23.04
CA MET A 1 -4.97 -2.09 23.16
C MET A 1 -5.96 -2.49 22.07
N HIS A 2 -7.19 -2.87 22.44
CA HIS A 2 -8.25 -3.14 21.47
C HIS A 2 -9.18 -1.93 21.43
N PHE A 3 -9.15 -1.18 20.32
CA PHE A 3 -10.16 -0.16 20.03
C PHE A 3 -11.25 -0.82 19.19
N ASN A 4 -12.51 -0.79 19.66
CA ASN A 4 -13.63 -1.33 18.87
C ASN A 4 -13.97 -0.43 17.67
N CYS A 5 -13.65 0.85 17.76
CA CYS A 5 -13.71 1.86 16.71
C CYS A 5 -12.66 2.95 17.01
N CYS A 6 -12.11 3.58 15.97
CA CYS A 6 -11.16 4.67 16.05
C CYS A 6 -11.68 5.82 15.19
N ASN A 7 -12.08 6.92 15.82
CA ASN A 7 -12.73 8.04 15.12
C ASN A 7 -11.77 9.14 14.73
N SER A 8 -10.57 9.21 15.31
CA SER A 8 -9.54 10.17 14.90
C SER A 8 -8.14 9.61 15.19
N ILE A 9 -7.15 10.05 14.43
CA ILE A 9 -5.76 9.65 14.58
C ILE A 9 -4.87 10.88 14.45
N ARG A 10 -3.86 10.99 15.30
CA ARG A 10 -2.74 11.93 15.12
C ARG A 10 -1.46 11.14 14.98
N VAL A 11 -0.75 11.34 13.88
CA VAL A 11 0.57 10.75 13.63
C VAL A 11 1.61 11.85 13.76
N THR A 12 2.45 11.75 14.79
CA THR A 12 3.53 12.72 15.07
C THR A 12 4.84 12.38 14.37
N GLY A 13 5.02 11.13 13.94
CA GLY A 13 6.22 10.70 13.23
C GLY A 13 6.14 9.26 12.74
N GLY A 14 7.05 8.95 11.80
CA GLY A 14 7.14 7.65 11.17
C GLY A 14 6.06 7.39 10.12
N HIS A 15 6.07 6.18 9.59
CA HIS A 15 5.10 5.66 8.66
C HIS A 15 4.25 4.63 9.37
N TRP A 16 2.92 4.80 9.33
CA TRP A 16 2.01 3.87 10.01
C TRP A 16 1.13 3.15 9.00
N VAL A 17 0.99 1.85 9.21
CA VAL A 17 -0.01 1.03 8.54
C VAL A 17 -0.98 0.57 9.62
N THR A 18 -2.24 0.99 9.49
CA THR A 18 -3.32 0.53 10.37
C THR A 18 -4.19 -0.48 9.64
N TYR A 19 -4.77 -1.39 10.40
CA TYR A 19 -5.48 -2.55 9.87
C TYR A 19 -6.86 -2.67 10.51
N GLU A 20 -7.85 -3.01 9.68
CA GLU A 20 -9.24 -3.21 10.09
C GLU A 20 -9.41 -4.33 11.11
N LYS A 21 -8.63 -5.43 10.98
CA LYS A 21 -8.72 -6.63 11.82
C LYS A 21 -7.49 -6.78 12.73
N PRO A 22 -7.58 -7.60 13.79
CA PRO A 22 -6.41 -7.97 14.58
C PRO A 22 -5.34 -8.69 13.74
N TYR A 23 -4.13 -8.77 14.26
CA TYR A 23 -3.00 -9.51 13.65
C TYR A 23 -2.61 -9.06 12.22
N TYR A 24 -2.73 -7.76 11.95
CA TYR A 24 -2.32 -7.14 10.67
C TYR A 24 -3.11 -7.64 9.46
N MET A 25 -4.42 -7.85 9.65
CA MET A 25 -5.33 -8.41 8.63
C MET A 25 -6.44 -7.41 8.26
N GLY A 26 -7.14 -7.70 7.15
CA GLY A 26 -8.25 -6.86 6.66
C GLY A 26 -7.77 -5.66 5.85
N TYR A 27 -8.62 -4.64 5.73
CA TYR A 27 -8.23 -3.42 5.01
C TYR A 27 -7.06 -2.71 5.67
N GLN A 28 -6.14 -2.23 4.84
CA GLN A 28 -4.96 -1.48 5.26
C GLN A 28 -5.20 0.01 5.01
N TYR A 29 -4.83 0.85 5.96
CA TYR A 29 -4.88 2.30 5.83
C TYR A 29 -3.50 2.89 6.12
N ILE A 30 -2.99 3.66 5.17
CA ILE A 30 -1.61 4.13 5.19
C ILE A 30 -1.58 5.58 5.67
N LEU A 31 -0.92 5.81 6.80
CA LEU A 31 -0.90 7.10 7.48
C LEU A 31 0.52 7.68 7.46
N GLY A 32 0.63 8.88 6.87
CA GLY A 32 1.77 9.77 7.06
C GLY A 32 1.58 10.66 8.29
N GLN A 33 2.59 11.48 8.60
CA GLN A 33 2.49 12.51 9.63
C GLN A 33 1.30 13.44 9.34
N GLY A 34 0.51 13.74 10.36
CA GLY A 34 -0.67 14.59 10.22
C GLY A 34 -1.77 14.29 11.23
N GLU A 35 -2.85 15.04 11.09
CA GLU A 35 -4.08 14.87 11.86
C GLU A 35 -5.18 14.33 10.95
N TYR A 36 -5.85 13.28 11.42
CA TYR A 36 -6.93 12.63 10.72
C TYR A 36 -8.17 12.69 11.61
N PRO A 37 -9.02 13.70 11.46
CA PRO A 37 -10.15 13.95 12.35
C PRO A 37 -11.28 12.92 12.21
N ASP A 38 -11.36 12.24 11.06
CA ASP A 38 -12.34 11.18 10.79
C ASP A 38 -11.80 10.15 9.79
N TYR A 39 -12.56 9.07 9.59
CA TYR A 39 -12.10 7.93 8.80
C TYR A 39 -12.00 8.18 7.29
N HIS A 40 -12.70 9.18 6.76
CA HIS A 40 -12.55 9.56 5.36
C HIS A 40 -11.17 10.18 5.11
N CYS A 41 -10.58 10.85 6.11
CA CYS A 41 -9.26 11.45 6.00
C CYS A 41 -8.14 10.43 5.84
N TRP A 42 -8.31 9.18 6.31
CA TRP A 42 -7.36 8.08 6.04
C TRP A 42 -7.82 7.12 4.93
N MET A 43 -8.80 7.52 4.13
CA MET A 43 -9.43 6.68 3.09
C MET A 43 -10.00 5.37 3.66
N GLY A 44 -10.56 5.44 4.87
CA GLY A 44 -11.24 4.34 5.52
C GLY A 44 -12.54 3.96 4.81
N PHE A 45 -12.80 2.67 4.63
CA PHE A 45 -14.16 2.19 4.31
C PHE A 45 -15.04 2.13 5.55
N ASN A 46 -14.41 2.13 6.73
CA ASN A 46 -15.02 2.17 8.05
C ASN A 46 -14.00 2.75 9.05
N ASN A 47 -14.45 2.91 10.30
CA ASN A 47 -13.64 3.39 11.42
C ASN A 47 -13.06 2.25 12.29
N CYS A 48 -13.10 1.00 11.82
CA CYS A 48 -12.51 -0.13 12.55
C CYS A 48 -11.00 -0.11 12.37
N ILE A 49 -10.26 0.05 13.46
CA ILE A 49 -8.80 -0.11 13.50
C ILE A 49 -8.48 -1.00 14.69
N ARG A 50 -7.95 -2.20 14.42
CA ARG A 50 -7.76 -3.25 15.43
C ARG A 50 -6.31 -3.71 15.55
N SER A 51 -5.45 -3.36 14.61
CA SER A 51 -4.00 -3.51 14.75
C SER A 51 -3.28 -2.43 13.93
N CYS A 52 -2.02 -2.17 14.26
CA CYS A 52 -1.20 -1.18 13.56
C CYS A 52 0.28 -1.55 13.66
N GLN A 53 1.05 -1.13 12.66
CA GLN A 53 2.49 -1.31 12.64
C GLN A 53 3.17 -0.01 12.20
N MET A 54 4.23 0.36 12.92
CA MET A 54 5.07 1.50 12.58
C MET A 54 6.28 1.03 11.80
N PHE A 55 6.63 1.79 10.75
CA PHE A 55 7.82 1.61 9.94
C PHE A 55 8.68 2.87 10.03
N PRO A 56 10.00 2.71 10.22
CA PRO A 56 10.90 3.85 10.27
C PRO A 56 10.89 4.58 8.91
N PRO A 57 11.09 5.90 8.89
CA PRO A 57 11.22 6.64 7.64
C PRO A 57 12.29 6.06 6.71
N TYR A 58 11.95 5.84 5.45
CA TYR A 58 12.91 5.39 4.46
C TYR A 58 13.50 6.59 3.70
N ARG A 59 14.84 6.67 3.60
CA ARG A 59 15.59 7.80 3.01
C ARG A 59 16.41 7.42 1.77
N GLY A 60 16.24 6.22 1.23
CA GLY A 60 16.97 5.74 0.06
C GLY A 60 16.23 5.96 -1.25
N SER A 61 16.73 5.29 -2.29
CA SER A 61 16.08 5.17 -3.60
C SER A 61 14.88 4.24 -3.56
N TYR A 62 13.97 4.39 -4.53
CA TYR A 62 12.81 3.52 -4.65
C TYR A 62 12.93 2.75 -5.94
N ARG A 63 12.73 1.43 -5.86
CA ARG A 63 12.79 0.57 -7.03
C ARG A 63 11.91 -0.67 -6.82
N MET A 64 11.06 -0.95 -7.79
CA MET A 64 10.26 -2.18 -7.80
C MET A 64 10.08 -2.72 -9.21
N ARG A 65 9.78 -4.01 -9.31
CA ARG A 65 9.33 -4.69 -10.53
C ARG A 65 7.94 -5.26 -10.32
N ILE A 66 7.09 -5.09 -11.31
CA ILE A 66 5.75 -5.68 -11.34
C ILE A 66 5.63 -6.66 -12.49
N TYR A 67 4.79 -7.68 -12.31
CA TYR A 67 4.65 -8.78 -13.26
C TYR A 67 3.18 -9.11 -13.51
N ASN A 68 2.84 -9.44 -14.75
CA ASN A 68 1.48 -9.80 -15.13
C ASN A 68 1.16 -11.30 -14.92
N ARG A 69 2.08 -12.09 -14.35
CA ARG A 69 1.84 -13.47 -13.92
C ARG A 69 2.40 -13.70 -12.50
N PRO A 70 1.96 -14.76 -11.80
CA PRO A 70 2.57 -15.17 -10.54
C PRO A 70 4.05 -15.51 -10.67
N ASP A 71 4.72 -15.71 -9.54
CA ASP A 71 6.10 -16.21 -9.44
C ASP A 71 7.15 -15.39 -10.22
N MET A 72 6.92 -14.08 -10.35
CA MET A 72 7.79 -13.15 -11.11
C MET A 72 7.95 -13.56 -12.58
N MET A 73 6.91 -14.15 -13.16
CA MET A 73 6.90 -14.58 -14.56
C MET A 73 6.14 -13.61 -15.47
N GLY A 74 6.28 -13.81 -16.78
CA GLY A 74 5.53 -13.06 -17.79
C GLY A 74 6.11 -11.69 -18.10
N HIS A 75 5.23 -10.76 -18.52
CA HIS A 75 5.60 -9.39 -18.82
C HIS A 75 5.97 -8.66 -17.53
N MET A 76 7.11 -7.97 -17.56
CA MET A 76 7.71 -7.28 -16.42
C MET A 76 7.97 -5.82 -16.77
N MET A 77 7.76 -4.93 -15.82
CA MET A 77 8.23 -3.54 -15.92
C MET A 77 8.77 -3.06 -14.57
N GLU A 78 9.89 -2.33 -14.63
CA GLU A 78 10.53 -1.71 -13.47
C GLU A 78 10.06 -0.26 -13.29
N PHE A 79 9.89 0.14 -12.03
CA PHE A 79 9.43 1.47 -11.64
C PHE A 79 10.29 2.03 -10.52
N MET A 80 10.65 3.31 -10.67
CA MET A 80 11.32 4.13 -9.65
C MET A 80 10.48 5.33 -9.21
N ASP A 81 9.34 5.56 -9.90
CA ASP A 81 8.46 6.70 -9.73
C ASP A 81 7.01 6.29 -9.45
N ASP A 82 6.25 7.27 -8.95
CA ASP A 82 4.82 7.11 -8.73
C ASP A 82 4.10 6.92 -10.06
N CYS A 83 3.01 6.15 -10.05
CA CYS A 83 2.24 5.81 -11.24
C CYS A 83 0.75 6.01 -10.96
N PRO A 84 0.14 7.12 -11.40
CA PRO A 84 -1.28 7.38 -11.18
C PRO A 84 -2.19 6.49 -12.04
N ASN A 85 -1.67 5.88 -13.10
CA ASN A 85 -2.41 4.93 -13.93
C ASN A 85 -1.50 3.83 -14.46
N VAL A 86 -1.63 2.63 -13.89
CA VAL A 86 -0.83 1.46 -14.28
C VAL A 86 -1.11 1.04 -15.72
N PHE A 87 -2.36 1.11 -16.17
CA PHE A 87 -2.72 0.65 -17.52
C PHE A 87 -2.04 1.48 -18.61
N ASP A 88 -1.84 2.79 -18.39
CA ASP A 88 -1.18 3.66 -19.37
C ASP A 88 0.29 3.30 -19.58
N ARG A 89 0.95 2.81 -18.53
CA ARG A 89 2.39 2.46 -18.51
C ARG A 89 2.64 0.99 -18.81
N PHE A 90 1.95 0.10 -18.09
CA PHE A 90 2.19 -1.34 -18.08
C PHE A 90 1.28 -2.10 -19.05
N ARG A 91 0.19 -1.50 -19.55
CA ARG A 91 -0.80 -2.10 -20.47
C ARG A 91 -1.56 -3.33 -19.93
N TYR A 92 -1.34 -3.70 -18.67
CA TYR A 92 -2.14 -4.67 -17.92
C TYR A 92 -2.81 -3.97 -16.74
N ARG A 93 -4.02 -4.41 -16.39
CA ARG A 93 -4.74 -3.93 -15.19
C ARG A 93 -4.41 -4.73 -13.93
N ASP A 94 -3.93 -5.95 -14.12
CA ASP A 94 -3.69 -6.92 -13.06
C ASP A 94 -2.18 -7.13 -12.86
N ILE A 95 -1.77 -7.06 -11.61
CA ILE A 95 -0.42 -7.37 -11.15
C ILE A 95 -0.50 -8.61 -10.27
N PHE A 96 0.12 -9.70 -10.70
CA PHE A 96 0.02 -11.00 -10.03
C PHE A 96 1.19 -11.29 -9.11
N SER A 97 2.36 -10.70 -9.39
CA SER A 97 3.53 -10.76 -8.53
C SER A 97 4.37 -9.49 -8.65
N CYS A 98 5.19 -9.21 -7.65
CA CYS A 98 6.11 -8.08 -7.66
C CYS A 98 7.36 -8.35 -6.83
N ASN A 99 8.42 -7.60 -7.12
CA ASN A 99 9.63 -7.57 -6.31
C ASN A 99 9.88 -6.11 -5.91
N ILE A 100 9.74 -5.84 -4.61
CA ILE A 100 10.11 -4.55 -4.03
C ILE A 100 11.59 -4.64 -3.68
N MET A 101 12.42 -4.05 -4.53
CA MET A 101 13.86 -4.06 -4.29
C MET A 101 14.24 -2.99 -3.26
N GLU A 102 13.63 -1.80 -3.36
CA GLU A 102 14.01 -0.65 -2.56
C GLU A 102 12.81 0.23 -2.20
N GLY A 103 12.83 0.75 -0.98
CA GLY A 103 11.82 1.62 -0.41
C GLY A 103 10.51 0.93 -0.02
N TYR A 104 9.56 1.76 0.42
CA TYR A 104 8.21 1.34 0.76
C TYR A 104 7.23 1.84 -0.29
N TRP A 105 6.34 0.96 -0.74
CA TRP A 105 5.38 1.25 -1.81
C TRP A 105 3.95 1.04 -1.33
N ILE A 106 3.04 1.79 -1.94
CA ILE A 106 1.61 1.66 -1.71
C ILE A 106 0.95 1.36 -3.04
N PHE A 107 0.31 0.20 -3.15
CA PHE A 107 -0.58 -0.12 -4.26
C PHE A 107 -1.99 0.35 -3.95
N TYR A 108 -2.70 0.75 -4.99
CA TYR A 108 -4.08 1.17 -4.96
C TYR A 108 -4.88 0.39 -5.99
N GLU A 109 -6.05 -0.10 -5.59
CA GLU A 109 -6.96 -0.86 -6.46
C GLU A 109 -7.38 -0.07 -7.70
N HIS A 110 -7.54 1.25 -7.59
CA HIS A 110 -7.99 2.11 -8.69
C HIS A 110 -6.92 3.12 -9.12
N PRO A 111 -7.05 3.70 -10.34
CA PRO A 111 -6.23 4.83 -10.77
C PRO A 111 -6.36 6.03 -9.82
N ASN A 112 -5.36 6.92 -9.89
CA ASN A 112 -5.29 8.17 -9.13
C ASN A 112 -5.29 7.98 -7.61
N TYR A 113 -4.65 6.91 -7.13
CA TYR A 113 -4.42 6.60 -5.72
C TYR A 113 -5.73 6.41 -4.92
N ARG A 114 -6.67 5.64 -5.49
CA ARG A 114 -8.02 5.41 -4.92
C ARG A 114 -8.30 3.92 -4.69
N GLY A 115 -9.35 3.66 -3.92
CA GLY A 115 -9.79 2.30 -3.59
C GLY A 115 -8.95 1.70 -2.46
N ARG A 116 -8.91 0.36 -2.39
CA ARG A 116 -8.15 -0.34 -1.35
C ARG A 116 -6.66 -0.06 -1.47
N GLN A 117 -6.00 0.06 -0.32
CA GLN A 117 -4.56 0.31 -0.21
C GLN A 117 -3.85 -0.98 0.21
N TYR A 118 -2.64 -1.18 -0.31
CA TYR A 118 -1.77 -2.29 0.08
C TYR A 118 -0.36 -1.77 0.32
N PHE A 119 0.18 -2.00 1.51
CA PHE A 119 1.55 -1.65 1.86
C PHE A 119 2.51 -2.76 1.44
N LEU A 120 3.58 -2.39 0.73
CA LEU A 120 4.63 -3.31 0.32
C LEU A 120 5.99 -2.79 0.83
N ARG A 121 6.71 -3.69 1.51
CA ARG A 121 8.09 -3.48 1.99
C ARG A 121 9.06 -4.24 1.10
N PRO A 122 10.38 -4.01 1.20
CA PRO A 122 11.35 -4.77 0.44
C PRO A 122 11.15 -6.29 0.60
N GLY A 123 11.12 -7.00 -0.52
CA GLY A 123 10.82 -8.42 -0.58
C GLY A 123 10.19 -8.87 -1.89
N GLU A 124 10.15 -10.19 -2.06
CA GLU A 124 9.50 -10.86 -3.18
C GLU A 124 8.07 -11.23 -2.80
N TYR A 125 7.12 -10.88 -3.66
CA TYR A 125 5.71 -11.21 -3.53
C TYR A 125 5.31 -12.03 -4.75
N ARG A 126 5.20 -13.34 -4.60
CA ARG A 126 5.03 -14.31 -5.68
C ARG A 126 3.58 -14.49 -6.10
N ALA A 127 2.64 -14.10 -5.25
CA ALA A 127 1.22 -14.06 -5.55
C ALA A 127 0.57 -12.80 -5.01
N CYS A 128 -0.56 -12.41 -5.59
CA CYS A 128 -1.28 -11.21 -5.17
C CYS A 128 -1.77 -11.25 -3.71
N GLY A 129 -2.05 -12.46 -3.19
CA GLY A 129 -2.38 -12.67 -1.78
C GLY A 129 -1.26 -12.28 -0.81
N ASP A 130 0.00 -12.24 -1.25
CA ASP A 130 1.16 -11.97 -0.39
C ASP A 130 1.17 -10.52 0.15
N TRP A 131 0.50 -9.58 -0.53
CA TRP A 131 0.29 -8.21 -0.03
C TRP A 131 -1.13 -7.97 0.52
N GLY A 132 -1.90 -9.03 0.72
CA GLY A 132 -3.23 -8.98 1.37
C GLY A 132 -4.38 -8.56 0.46
N CYS A 133 -4.23 -8.63 -0.87
CA CYS A 133 -5.35 -8.41 -1.78
C CYS A 133 -6.14 -9.70 -2.04
N HIS A 134 -7.40 -9.53 -2.47
CA HIS A 134 -8.30 -10.62 -2.87
C HIS A 134 -8.50 -10.66 -4.40
N ASN A 135 -7.93 -9.69 -5.11
CA ASN A 135 -8.04 -9.47 -6.55
C ASN A 135 -6.70 -8.84 -7.02
N PRO A 136 -6.07 -9.34 -8.10
CA PRO A 136 -4.79 -8.80 -8.59
C PRO A 136 -4.86 -7.39 -9.21
N MET A 137 -6.04 -6.75 -9.26
CA MET A 137 -6.19 -5.41 -9.83
C MET A 137 -5.36 -4.36 -9.07
N VAL A 138 -4.49 -3.66 -9.79
CA VAL A 138 -3.72 -2.52 -9.29
C VAL A 138 -3.81 -1.39 -10.30
N GLY A 139 -4.61 -0.36 -9.99
CA GLY A 139 -4.84 0.78 -10.87
C GLY A 139 -3.80 1.88 -10.74
N SER A 140 -3.16 2.03 -9.57
CA SER A 140 -2.08 2.99 -9.34
C SER A 140 -1.17 2.58 -8.19
N PHE A 141 0.00 3.20 -8.09
CA PHE A 141 0.90 3.03 -6.95
C PHE A 141 1.77 4.26 -6.72
N ARG A 142 2.22 4.44 -5.49
CA ARG A 142 3.15 5.50 -5.11
C ARG A 142 4.16 5.05 -4.07
N ARG A 143 5.26 5.78 -4.01
CA ARG A 143 6.27 5.67 -2.98
C ARG A 143 5.71 6.21 -1.66
N MET A 144 5.88 5.46 -0.58
CA MET A 144 5.60 5.97 0.77
C MET A 144 6.77 6.83 1.20
N ARG A 145 6.58 8.15 1.09
CA ARG A 145 7.57 9.19 1.44
C ARG A 145 7.16 9.88 2.71
N MET A 146 8.12 10.47 3.40
CA MET A 146 7.82 11.45 4.45
C MET A 146 7.09 12.63 3.81
N GLY A 147 6.05 13.12 4.48
CA GLY A 147 5.53 14.46 4.19
C GLY A 147 6.66 15.45 4.40
N LEU A 148 6.80 16.41 3.49
CA LEU A 148 7.68 17.56 3.69
C LEU A 148 7.13 18.43 4.83
#